data_AF-A0A829GNG0-F1
#
_entry.id   AF-A0A829GNG0-F1
#
_cell.length_a   1.000
_cell.length_b   1.000
_cell.length_c   1.000
_cell.angle_alpha   90.00
_cell.angle_beta   90.00
_cell.angle_gamma   90.00
#
_symmetry.space_group_name_H-M   'P 1'
#
loop_
_entity.id
_entity.type
_entity.pdbx_description
1 polymer ?
#
loop_
_entity_poly.entity_id
_entity_poly.type
_entity_poly.pdbx_seq_one_letter_code
_entity_poly.pdbx_strand_id
1 'polypeptide(L)' 'MKAAVFLGPGKVETQDVPKPQLQKPTDAVIKIVRASVCGSDLWWFRGISHRDANSLVGHEAIGICGRSRC' A
#
# COMPACT_ATOMS: atom_id res chain seq x y z
N MET A 1 -10.02 0.50 6.91
CA MET A 1 -9.39 -0.73 6.39
C MET A 1 -7.96 -0.72 6.86
N LYS A 2 -7.40 -1.86 7.21
CA LYS A 2 -6.02 -1.93 7.69
C LYS A 2 -5.03 -1.81 6.53
N ALA A 3 -3.99 -1.01 6.71
CA ALA A 3 -2.91 -0.82 5.74
C ALA A 3 -1.57 -0.65 6.47
N ALA A 4 -0.47 -1.03 5.81
CA ALA A 4 0.89 -0.81 6.31
C ALA A 4 1.29 0.65 6.06
N VAL A 5 1.78 1.31 7.11
CA VAL A 5 2.19 2.71 7.13
C VAL A 5 3.65 2.79 7.55
N PHE A 6 4.47 3.44 6.73
CA PHE A 6 5.85 3.74 7.07
C PHE A 6 5.92 4.94 8.01
N LEU A 7 6.54 4.79 9.18
CA LEU A 7 6.70 5.86 10.17
C LEU A 7 8.13 6.41 10.23
N GLY A 8 9.07 5.74 9.59
CA GLY A 8 10.49 6.08 9.57
C GLY A 8 11.36 4.82 9.46
N PRO A 9 12.67 4.95 9.24
CA PRO A 9 13.57 3.81 9.10
C PRO A 9 13.40 2.80 10.25
N GLY A 10 13.26 1.52 9.91
CA GLY A 10 13.01 0.42 10.85
C GLY A 10 11.59 0.34 11.40
N LYS A 11 10.68 1.25 11.04
CA LYS A 11 9.34 1.34 11.64
C LYS A 11 8.22 1.36 10.60
N VAL A 12 7.49 0.25 10.54
CA VAL A 12 6.23 0.10 9.78
C VAL A 12 5.16 -0.43 10.74
N GLU A 13 3.98 0.18 10.70
CA GLU A 13 2.85 -0.22 11.53
C GLU A 13 1.60 -0.44 10.68
N THR A 14 0.67 -1.25 11.20
CA THR A 14 -0.65 -1.39 10.58
C THR A 14 -1.60 -0.37 11.19
N GLN A 15 -2.20 0.49 10.35
CA GLN A 15 -3.18 1.49 10.79
C GLN A 15 -4.50 1.33 10.05
N ASP A 16 -5.59 1.81 10.67
CA ASP A 16 -6.90 1.89 10.03
C ASP A 16 -7.01 3.18 9.19
N VAL A 17 -7.23 3.00 7.89
CA VAL A 17 -7.36 4.09 6.91
C VAL A 17 -8.72 4.03 6.18
N PRO A 18 -9.20 5.13 5.59
CA PRO A 18 -10.41 5.10 4.75
C PRO A 18 -10.30 4.08 3.62
N LYS A 19 -11.43 3.48 3.24
CA LYS A 19 -11.46 2.62 2.04
C LYS A 19 -11.19 3.47 0.79
N PRO A 20 -10.44 2.95 -0.21
CA PRO A 20 -10.21 3.69 -1.44
C PRO A 20 -11.52 3.91 -2.19
N GLN A 21 -11.60 5.05 -2.86
CA GLN A 21 -12.72 5.41 -3.73
C GLN A 21 -12.21 5.56 -5.16
N LEU A 22 -13.05 5.24 -6.13
CA LEU A 22 -12.73 5.44 -7.54
C LEU A 22 -12.62 6.94 -7.82
N GLN A 23 -11.51 7.39 -8.39
CA GLN A 23 -11.30 8.79 -8.74
C GLN A 23 -11.55 9.02 -10.23
N LYS A 24 -11.13 8.06 -11.06
CA LYS A 24 -11.33 8.06 -12.51
C LYS A 24 -12.23 6.90 -12.94
N PRO A 25 -12.91 7.00 -14.10
CA PRO A 25 -13.69 5.90 -14.66
C PRO A 25 -12.87 4.63 -14.91
N THR A 26 -11.57 4.78 -15.18
CA THR A 26 -10.65 3.69 -15.46
C THR A 26 -10.07 3.01 -14.22
N ASP A 27 -10.38 3.50 -13.02
CA ASP A 27 -9.86 2.92 -11.79
C ASP A 27 -10.64 1.65 -11.42
N ALA A 28 -9.98 0.76 -10.67
CA ALA A 28 -10.59 -0.41 -10.06
C ALA A 28 -10.22 -0.49 -8.58
N VAL A 29 -11.19 -0.90 -7.75
CA VAL A 29 -10.92 -1.24 -6.34
C VAL A 29 -10.71 -2.75 -6.25
N ILE A 30 -9.53 -3.16 -5.79
CA ILE A 30 -9.15 -4.57 -5.65
C ILE A 30 -9.22 -4.97 -4.17
N LYS A 31 -9.91 -6.08 -3.88
CA LYS A 31 -9.83 -6.73 -2.57
C LYS A 31 -8.55 -7.56 -2.52
N ILE A 32 -7.55 -7.07 -1.81
CA ILE A 32 -6.25 -7.73 -1.66
C ILE A 32 -6.42 -9.10 -0.96
N VAL A 33 -5.85 -10.14 -1.55
CA VAL A 33 -5.84 -11.52 -1.01
C VAL A 33 -4.46 -11.86 -0.45
N ARG A 34 -3.40 -11.45 -1.16
CA ARG A 34 -2.01 -11.54 -0.72
C ARG A 34 -1.24 -10.29 -1.18
N ALA A 35 -0.25 -9.92 -0.40
CA ALA A 35 0.77 -8.96 -0.75
C ALA A 35 2.14 -9.52 -0.34
N SER A 36 3.18 -9.12 -1.06
CA SER A 36 4.56 -9.52 -0.82
C SER A 36 5.40 -8.32 -0.40
N VAL A 37 6.56 -8.61 0.20
CA VAL A 37 7.59 -7.63 0.48
C VAL A 37 8.67 -7.77 -0.58
N CYS A 38 8.95 -6.68 -1.29
CA CYS A 38 9.98 -6.66 -2.32
C CYS A 38 11.33 -6.24 -1.72
N GLY A 39 12.43 -6.59 -2.39
CA GLY A 39 13.74 -6.04 -2.06
C GLY A 39 13.80 -4.51 -2.15
N SER A 40 13.01 -3.90 -3.04
CA SER A 40 12.90 -2.44 -3.20
C SER A 40 12.28 -1.75 -1.96
N ASP A 41 11.42 -2.44 -1.21
CA ASP A 41 10.85 -1.92 0.04
C ASP A 41 11.93 -1.73 1.12
N LEU A 42 13.01 -2.51 1.06
CA LEU A 42 14.08 -2.46 2.05
C LEU A 42 14.97 -1.21 1.96
N TRP A 43 14.98 -0.51 0.81
CA TRP A 43 15.83 0.66 0.61
C TRP A 43 15.42 1.80 1.54
N TRP A 44 14.13 2.15 1.55
CA TRP A 44 13.62 3.18 2.47
C TRP A 44 13.43 2.65 3.89
N PHE A 45 13.09 1.36 4.05
CA PHE A 45 12.96 0.77 5.39
C PHE A 45 14.29 0.80 6.16
N ARG A 46 15.42 0.60 5.48
CA ARG A 46 16.77 0.70 6.07
C ARG A 46 17.34 2.12 6.10
N GLY A 47 16.60 3.12 5.61
CA GLY A 47 17.05 4.51 5.52
C GLY A 47 18.11 4.78 4.43
N ILE A 48 18.25 3.89 3.46
CA ILE A 48 19.16 4.05 2.31
C ILE A 48 18.58 5.04 1.30
N SER A 49 17.25 5.06 1.14
CA SER A 49 16.53 6.01 0.27
C SER A 49 15.48 6.79 1.05
N HIS A 50 15.17 8.01 0.58
CA HIS A 50 14.12 8.83 1.18
C HIS A 50 12.73 8.26 0.89
N ARG A 51 11.85 8.32 1.91
CA ARG A 51 10.41 8.13 1.80
C ARG A 51 9.75 8.94 2.91
N ASP A 52 8.63 9.58 2.60
CA ASP A 52 7.92 10.37 3.61
C ASP A 52 7.28 9.47 4.69
N ALA A 53 7.43 9.89 5.94
CA ALA A 53 6.72 9.26 7.05
C ALA A 53 5.20 9.46 6.91
N ASN A 54 4.43 8.55 7.50
CA ASN A 54 2.97 8.45 7.37
C ASN A 54 2.49 8.12 5.95
N SER A 55 3.33 7.49 5.12
CA SER A 55 2.95 7.01 3.79
C SER A 55 2.53 5.54 3.80
N LEU A 56 1.54 5.19 2.97
CA LEU A 56 1.16 3.80 2.72
C LEU A 56 2.24 3.09 1.89
N VAL A 57 2.45 1.79 2.12
CA VAL A 57 3.49 0.99 1.45
C VAL A 57 2.96 -0.31 0.85
N GLY A 58 3.77 -0.91 -0.04
CA GLY A 58 3.46 -2.16 -0.76
C GLY A 58 3.13 -1.90 -2.23
N HIS A 59 3.71 -2.71 -3.11
CA HIS A 59 3.52 -2.62 -4.57
C HIS A 59 3.42 -3.98 -5.26
N GLU A 60 3.45 -5.07 -4.49
CA GLU A 60 3.29 -6.44 -5.00
C GLU A 60 2.07 -7.06 -4.34
N ALA A 61 0.97 -7.17 -5.08
CA ALA A 61 -0.26 -7.75 -4.55
C ALA A 61 -1.05 -8.52 -5.60
N ILE A 62 -1.76 -9.54 -5.14
CA ILE A 62 -2.81 -10.22 -5.89
C ILE A 62 -4.13 -10.05 -5.15
N GLY A 63 -5.20 -9.89 -5.91
CA GLY A 63 -6.52 -9.70 -5.33
C GLY A 63 -7.65 -9.92 -6.31
N ILE A 64 -8.85 -9.82 -5.78
CA ILE A 64 -10.09 -9.98 -6.53
C ILE A 64 -10.55 -8.58 -6.96
N CYS A 65 -10.74 -8.37 -8.26
CA CYS A 65 -11.27 -7.12 -8.77
C CYS A 65 -12.73 -6.94 -8.28
N GLY A 66 -12.99 -5.83 -7.61
CA GLY A 66 -14.32 -5.45 -7.14
C GLY A 66 -15.10 -4.66 -8.19
N ARG A 67 -15.86 -3.65 -7.74
CA ARG A 67 -16.58 -2.74 -8.64
C ARG A 67 -15.59 -1.97 -9.53
N SER A 68 -15.54 -2.31 -10.80
CA SER A 68 -15.18 -1.40 -11.88
C SER A 68 -16.46 -0.73 -12.38
N ARG A 69 -16.45 0.59 -12.59
CA ARG A 69 -17.49 1.25 -13.38
C ARG A 69 -17.14 1.01 -14.85
N CYS A 70 -17.53 -0.15 -15.38
CA CYS A 70 -17.66 -0.30 -16.83
C CYS A 70 -18.74 0.65 -17.33
#